data_AF-A0A6V7S1A3-F1
#
_entry.id   AF-A0A6V7S1A3-F1
#
_cell.length_a   1.000
_cell.length_b   1.000
_cell.length_c   1.000
_cell.angle_alpha   90.00
_cell.angle_beta   90.00
_cell.angle_gamma   90.00
#
_symmetry.space_group_name_H-M   'P 1'
#
loop_
_entity.id
_entity.type
_entity.pdbx_description
1 polymer ?
#
loop_
_entity_poly.entity_id
_entity_poly.type
_entity_poly.pdbx_seq_one_letter_code
_entity_poly.pdbx_strand_id
1 'polypeptide(L)'
;MDLIVITPYDEELDDIEELNSKILALEMIKHNKSNVNKNADNSCPNIKKLVLPGEAVLEKKDKARFLKGSGLYEEEEKFSACILGSVNYINKLVYVEPLRGKYTGSVGDLLVGKIKDINNDKWVVEIGSYCRALLSITQTNISLFSQRIRLYNDVINMINIYKPNDVIACEVQRILTDGCIVLHTRSSIYGKLSNGILITVPQTLVQNQKKHIFVFPCNVQIILGMNGFIWISSPIKKSKDTNPNSIDENIEGNKFEEVDDTTRKNISIISNIIKLLAKYHININYDIITKIYMQYTSNKSNTPSYILKPYVSDSYLFSYLENFTK
;
A
#
# COMPACT_ATOMS: atom_id res chain seq x y z
N MET A 1 -5.60 -35.62 -37.58
CA MET A 1 -5.69 -34.22 -38.04
C MET A 1 -6.70 -33.58 -37.11
N ASP A 2 -6.19 -32.94 -36.06
CA ASP A 2 -7.04 -32.30 -35.06
C ASP A 2 -7.59 -31.02 -35.69
N LEU A 3 -8.91 -31.01 -35.93
CA LEU A 3 -9.63 -29.84 -36.43
C LEU A 3 -9.68 -28.80 -35.30
N ILE A 4 -8.81 -27.81 -35.40
CA ILE A 4 -8.89 -26.59 -34.58
C ILE A 4 -10.03 -25.76 -35.17
N VAL A 5 -11.16 -25.72 -34.47
CA VAL A 5 -12.29 -24.85 -34.81
C VAL A 5 -11.98 -23.48 -34.24
N ILE A 6 -11.52 -22.57 -35.09
CA ILE A 6 -11.26 -21.17 -34.74
C ILE A 6 -12.58 -20.43 -34.87
N THR A 7 -13.05 -19.83 -33.77
CA THR A 7 -14.18 -18.91 -33.77
C THR A 7 -13.69 -17.49 -34.06
N PRO A 8 -14.51 -16.58 -34.61
CA PRO A 8 -14.12 -15.18 -34.84
C PRO A 8 -13.68 -14.42 -33.58
N TYR A 9 -13.93 -14.98 -32.39
CA TYR A 9 -13.53 -14.42 -31.09
C TYR A 9 -12.13 -14.85 -30.64
N ASP A 10 -11.52 -15.85 -31.29
CA ASP A 10 -10.18 -16.31 -30.94
C ASP A 10 -9.11 -15.34 -31.47
N GLU A 11 -9.34 -14.69 -32.61
CA GLU A 11 -8.49 -13.59 -33.10
C GLU A 11 -8.55 -12.37 -32.16
N GLU A 12 -9.75 -12.03 -31.65
CA GLU A 12 -9.89 -10.95 -30.65
C GLU A 12 -9.16 -11.27 -29.34
N LEU A 13 -9.10 -12.54 -28.95
CA LEU A 13 -8.41 -13.01 -27.75
C LEU A 13 -6.89 -12.92 -27.89
N ASP A 14 -6.36 -13.34 -29.05
CA ASP A 14 -4.93 -13.22 -29.37
C ASP A 14 -4.50 -11.75 -29.48
N ASP A 15 -5.34 -10.89 -30.07
CA ASP A 15 -5.11 -9.45 -30.13
C ASP A 15 -5.10 -8.82 -28.73
N ILE A 16 -5.98 -9.27 -27.82
CA ILE A 16 -6.01 -8.83 -26.42
C ILE A 16 -4.76 -9.31 -25.67
N GLU A 17 -4.30 -10.54 -25.88
CA GLU A 17 -3.07 -11.06 -25.25
C GLU A 17 -1.81 -10.35 -25.76
N GLU A 18 -1.72 -10.07 -27.07
CA GLU A 18 -0.62 -9.31 -27.66
C GLU A 18 -0.61 -7.86 -27.15
N LEU A 19 -1.79 -7.25 -27.00
CA LEU A 19 -1.93 -5.90 -26.46
C LEU A 19 -1.59 -5.84 -24.98
N ASN A 20 -2.03 -6.81 -24.17
CA ASN A 20 -1.66 -6.92 -22.76
C ASN A 20 -0.14 -7.09 -22.58
N SER A 21 0.48 -7.86 -23.47
CA SER A 21 1.94 -8.04 -23.52
C SER A 21 2.66 -6.73 -23.89
N LYS A 22 2.12 -5.95 -24.84
CA LYS A 22 2.62 -4.60 -25.19
C LYS A 22 2.43 -3.58 -24.05
N ILE A 23 1.30 -3.63 -23.33
CA ILE A 23 1.03 -2.77 -22.17
C ILE A 23 2.03 -3.05 -21.04
N LEU A 24 2.25 -4.32 -20.70
CA LEU A 24 3.28 -4.76 -19.75
C LEU A 24 4.68 -4.28 -20.15
N ALA A 25 5.04 -4.42 -21.43
CA ALA A 25 6.33 -3.97 -21.95
C ALA A 25 6.47 -2.43 -21.88
N LEU A 26 5.43 -1.67 -22.22
CA LEU A 26 5.44 -0.21 -22.21
C LEU A 26 5.45 0.40 -20.80
N GLU A 27 4.73 -0.19 -19.85
CA GLU A 27 4.79 0.21 -18.45
C GLU A 27 6.18 -0.03 -17.85
N MET A 28 6.84 -1.14 -18.20
CA MET A 28 8.23 -1.40 -17.82
C MET A 28 9.20 -0.35 -18.39
N ILE A 29 9.00 0.10 -19.64
CA ILE A 29 9.87 1.09 -20.30
C ILE A 29 9.65 2.51 -19.75
N LYS A 30 8.41 2.91 -19.42
CA LYS A 30 8.12 4.26 -18.88
C LYS A 30 8.58 4.43 -17.43
N HIS A 31 8.48 3.39 -16.60
CA HIS A 31 9.02 3.41 -15.24
C HIS A 31 10.57 3.40 -15.17
N ASN A 32 11.25 3.14 -16.30
CA ASN A 32 12.70 3.32 -16.41
C ASN A 32 13.07 4.81 -16.50
N LYS A 33 12.37 5.66 -17.26
CA LYS A 33 12.81 7.06 -17.46
C LYS A 33 12.90 7.90 -16.19
N SER A 34 12.03 7.68 -15.19
CA SER A 34 12.07 8.41 -13.91
C SER A 34 13.01 7.79 -12.87
N ASN A 35 13.32 6.50 -12.98
CA ASN A 35 14.23 5.79 -12.06
C ASN A 35 15.69 5.71 -12.56
N VAL A 36 15.92 5.90 -13.86
CA VAL A 36 17.26 5.84 -14.49
C VAL A 36 18.17 6.99 -14.02
N ASN A 37 17.61 8.11 -13.56
CA ASN A 37 18.39 9.30 -13.19
C ASN A 37 19.02 9.29 -11.78
N LYS A 38 19.01 8.17 -11.06
CA LYS A 38 19.57 8.12 -9.68
C LYS A 38 21.00 7.62 -9.56
N ASN A 39 21.58 7.00 -10.60
CA ASN A 39 22.96 6.51 -10.55
C ASN A 39 23.77 7.14 -11.70
N ALA A 40 24.58 8.15 -11.36
CA ALA A 40 25.56 8.76 -12.28
C ALA A 40 26.83 7.91 -12.47
N ASP A 41 26.88 6.73 -11.85
CA ASP A 41 28.00 5.79 -11.97
C ASP A 41 27.79 4.90 -13.21
N ASN A 42 28.57 5.16 -14.28
CA ASN A 42 28.66 4.35 -15.50
C ASN A 42 29.09 2.87 -15.26
N SER A 43 29.37 2.50 -14.01
CA SER A 43 29.84 1.18 -13.61
C SER A 43 28.76 0.24 -13.11
N CYS A 44 27.56 0.73 -12.87
CA CYS A 44 26.44 -0.10 -12.43
C CYS A 44 25.63 -0.45 -13.68
N PRO A 45 25.46 -1.75 -14.03
CA PRO A 45 24.62 -2.12 -15.15
C PRO A 45 23.19 -1.69 -14.83
N ASN A 46 22.73 -0.61 -15.43
CA ASN A 46 21.40 -0.02 -15.19
C ASN A 46 20.27 -0.84 -15.85
N ILE A 47 20.52 -2.13 -16.08
CA ILE A 47 19.59 -3.08 -16.69
C ILE A 47 18.95 -3.82 -15.52
N LYS A 48 17.64 -3.61 -15.32
CA LYS A 48 16.84 -4.44 -14.41
C LYS A 48 16.82 -5.87 -14.96
N LYS A 49 17.79 -6.68 -14.56
CA LYS A 49 17.87 -8.10 -14.92
C LYS A 49 16.94 -8.88 -14.00
N LEU A 50 16.04 -9.65 -14.60
CA LEU A 50 15.26 -10.65 -13.87
C LEU A 50 16.18 -11.84 -13.58
N VAL A 51 16.20 -12.30 -12.33
CA VAL A 51 17.04 -13.42 -11.89
C VAL A 51 16.22 -14.52 -11.27
N LEU A 52 16.61 -15.76 -11.54
CA LEU A 52 16.03 -16.95 -10.92
C LEU A 52 16.78 -17.30 -9.62
N PRO A 53 16.13 -17.96 -8.64
CA PRO A 53 16.83 -18.52 -7.49
C PRO A 53 17.99 -19.44 -7.93
N GLY A 54 19.17 -19.25 -7.34
CA GLY A 54 20.41 -19.95 -7.67
C GLY A 54 21.24 -19.29 -8.78
N GLU A 55 20.70 -18.29 -9.49
CA GLU A 55 21.45 -17.59 -10.53
C GLU A 55 22.51 -16.66 -9.91
N ALA A 56 23.74 -16.72 -10.44
CA ALA A 56 24.82 -15.84 -10.03
C ALA A 56 24.59 -14.41 -10.53
N VAL A 57 24.56 -13.46 -9.60
CA VAL A 57 24.35 -12.03 -9.87
C VAL A 57 25.67 -11.29 -10.00
N LEU A 58 26.65 -11.61 -9.14
CA LEU A 58 27.99 -11.01 -9.17
C LEU A 58 29.07 -12.10 -9.11
N GLU A 59 30.09 -11.94 -9.95
CA GLU A 59 31.27 -12.79 -9.98
C GLU A 59 32.35 -12.33 -9.00
N LYS A 60 33.34 -13.21 -8.74
CA LYS A 60 34.41 -12.99 -7.75
C LYS A 60 35.17 -11.67 -7.91
N LYS A 61 35.32 -11.17 -9.15
CA LYS A 61 36.10 -9.95 -9.46
C LYS A 61 35.44 -8.67 -8.96
N ASP A 62 34.11 -8.65 -8.88
CA ASP A 62 33.34 -7.45 -8.54
C ASP A 62 32.92 -7.40 -7.06
N LYS A 63 33.19 -8.46 -6.30
CA LYS A 63 32.83 -8.58 -4.87
C LYS A 63 33.47 -7.49 -4.00
N ALA A 64 34.70 -7.07 -4.31
CA ALA A 64 35.37 -5.99 -3.57
C ALA A 64 34.65 -4.62 -3.70
N ARG A 65 33.80 -4.48 -4.72
CA ARG A 65 33.11 -3.23 -5.04
C ARG A 65 31.71 -3.15 -4.43
N PHE A 66 31.06 -4.29 -4.25
CA PHE A 66 29.63 -4.37 -3.95
C PHE A 66 29.34 -5.05 -2.61
N LEU A 67 28.38 -4.49 -1.88
CA LEU A 67 27.85 -4.99 -0.62
C LEU A 67 26.61 -5.86 -0.88
N LYS A 68 26.50 -6.95 -0.13
CA LYS A 68 25.35 -7.86 -0.17
C LYS A 68 24.15 -7.24 0.54
N GLY A 69 23.04 -7.11 -0.19
CA GLY A 69 21.74 -6.74 0.35
C GLY A 69 20.80 -7.94 0.52
N SER A 70 19.50 -7.65 0.61
CA SER A 70 18.45 -8.67 0.77
C SER A 70 18.26 -9.50 -0.51
N GLY A 71 17.79 -10.74 -0.36
CA GLY A 71 17.52 -11.64 -1.49
C GLY A 71 18.77 -12.24 -2.14
N LEU A 72 19.96 -12.00 -1.59
CA LEU A 72 21.23 -12.60 -2.02
C LEU A 72 21.85 -13.42 -0.91
N TYR A 73 22.40 -14.57 -1.29
CA TYR A 73 23.29 -15.37 -0.46
C TYR A 73 24.67 -15.47 -1.11
N GLU A 74 25.64 -15.84 -0.30
CA GLU A 74 27.03 -15.97 -0.72
C GLU A 74 27.39 -17.44 -0.73
N GLU A 75 27.84 -17.92 -1.89
CA GLU A 75 28.26 -19.30 -2.11
C GLU A 75 29.48 -19.30 -3.02
N GLU A 76 30.55 -20.01 -2.64
CA GLU A 76 31.81 -20.11 -3.40
C GLU A 76 32.42 -18.75 -3.82
N GLU A 77 32.30 -17.72 -2.97
CA GLU A 77 32.71 -16.33 -3.25
C GLU A 77 31.95 -15.64 -4.39
N LYS A 78 30.78 -16.16 -4.78
CA LYS A 78 29.84 -15.54 -5.71
C LYS A 78 28.60 -15.09 -4.95
N PHE A 79 27.97 -14.02 -5.40
CA PHE A 79 26.64 -13.65 -4.89
C PHE A 79 25.58 -14.25 -5.81
N SER A 80 24.76 -15.13 -5.25
CA SER A 80 23.68 -15.83 -5.94
C SER A 80 22.33 -15.37 -5.40
N ALA A 81 21.32 -15.37 -6.26
CA ALA A 81 19.97 -14.97 -5.88
C ALA A 81 19.27 -16.06 -5.05
N CYS A 82 18.68 -15.69 -3.91
CA CYS A 82 17.79 -16.59 -3.15
C CYS A 82 16.36 -16.60 -3.70
N ILE A 83 15.95 -15.50 -4.35
CA ILE A 83 14.54 -15.18 -4.64
C ILE A 83 14.42 -14.76 -6.11
N LEU A 84 13.28 -15.09 -6.72
CA LEU A 84 12.89 -14.60 -8.04
C LEU A 84 12.58 -13.10 -7.99
N GLY A 85 13.30 -12.30 -8.76
CA GLY A 85 13.15 -10.85 -8.70
C GLY A 85 14.01 -10.08 -9.69
N SER A 86 13.87 -8.75 -9.68
CA SER A 86 14.76 -7.87 -10.41
C SER A 86 15.95 -7.48 -9.55
N VAL A 87 17.15 -7.55 -10.11
CA VAL A 87 18.36 -7.06 -9.43
C VAL A 87 18.39 -5.54 -9.46
N ASN A 88 18.53 -4.94 -8.29
CA ASN A 88 18.67 -3.50 -8.14
C ASN A 88 20.04 -3.16 -7.54
N TYR A 89 20.68 -2.17 -8.14
CA TYR A 89 21.96 -1.61 -7.70
C TYR A 89 21.70 -0.21 -7.14
N ILE A 90 21.95 -0.01 -5.84
CA ILE A 90 21.91 1.31 -5.20
C ILE A 90 23.30 1.61 -4.66
N ASN A 91 24.01 2.52 -5.31
CA ASN A 91 25.43 2.80 -5.03
C ASN A 91 26.25 1.50 -5.07
N LYS A 92 26.76 1.07 -3.92
CA LYS A 92 27.50 -0.19 -3.74
C LYS A 92 26.63 -1.34 -3.26
N LEU A 93 25.38 -1.12 -2.88
CA LEU A 93 24.50 -2.16 -2.37
C LEU A 93 23.79 -2.86 -3.53
N VAL A 94 23.86 -4.18 -3.55
CA VAL A 94 23.13 -5.01 -4.52
C VAL A 94 22.13 -5.85 -3.78
N TYR A 95 20.88 -5.82 -4.23
CA TYR A 95 19.82 -6.64 -3.66
C TYR A 95 18.85 -7.07 -4.75
N VAL A 96 18.09 -8.11 -4.46
CA VAL A 96 17.06 -8.62 -5.36
C VAL A 96 15.70 -8.16 -4.83
N GLU A 97 14.99 -7.39 -5.63
CA GLU A 97 13.62 -6.99 -5.35
C GLU A 97 12.66 -8.10 -5.82
N PRO A 98 11.90 -8.73 -4.91
CA PRO A 98 11.03 -9.85 -5.27
C PRO A 98 9.86 -9.37 -6.13
N LEU A 99 9.47 -10.17 -7.14
CA LEU A 99 8.28 -9.85 -7.97
C LEU A 99 6.98 -9.81 -7.15
N ARG A 100 6.89 -10.68 -6.14
CA ARG A 100 5.74 -10.77 -5.25
C ARG A 100 6.24 -11.04 -3.84
N GLY A 101 5.64 -10.37 -2.87
CA GLY A 101 6.01 -10.54 -1.46
C GLY A 101 4.97 -9.96 -0.52
N LYS A 102 5.10 -10.31 0.76
CA LYS A 102 4.40 -9.67 1.87
C LYS A 102 5.18 -8.43 2.34
N TYR A 103 4.49 -7.57 3.07
CA TYR A 103 5.09 -6.34 3.59
C TYR A 103 6.24 -6.62 4.55
N THR A 104 7.39 -6.00 4.29
CA THR A 104 8.63 -6.22 5.05
C THR A 104 8.87 -5.19 6.14
N GLY A 105 8.18 -4.04 6.08
CA GLY A 105 8.37 -2.96 7.04
C GLY A 105 9.55 -2.07 6.69
N SER A 106 9.33 -0.76 6.63
CA SER A 106 10.40 0.24 6.79
C SER A 106 10.05 1.18 7.93
N VAL A 107 11.08 1.73 8.59
CA VAL A 107 10.88 2.70 9.68
C VAL A 107 10.31 4.00 9.10
N GLY A 108 9.26 4.52 9.73
CA GLY A 108 8.55 5.72 9.27
C GLY A 108 7.39 5.45 8.30
N ASP A 109 7.15 4.20 7.91
CA ASP A 109 6.05 3.86 7.01
C ASP A 109 4.69 4.01 7.72
N LEU A 110 3.73 4.64 7.03
CA LEU A 110 2.34 4.73 7.48
C LEU A 110 1.59 3.44 7.11
N LEU A 111 0.92 2.84 8.08
CA LEU A 111 0.23 1.57 7.94
C LEU A 111 -1.19 1.65 8.49
N VAL A 112 -2.08 0.90 7.86
CA VAL A 112 -3.39 0.59 8.41
C VAL A 112 -3.35 -0.86 8.88
N GLY A 113 -3.79 -1.12 10.10
CA GLY A 113 -3.76 -2.45 10.68
C GLY A 113 -5.06 -2.78 11.40
N LYS A 114 -5.34 -4.07 11.55
CA LYS A 114 -6.48 -4.56 12.32
C LYS A 114 -5.99 -5.18 13.61
N ILE A 115 -6.60 -4.84 14.75
CA ILE A 115 -6.22 -5.44 16.04
C ILE A 115 -6.68 -6.89 16.05
N LYS A 116 -5.74 -7.81 16.22
CA LYS A 116 -6.03 -9.25 16.28
C LYS A 116 -6.32 -9.68 17.71
N ASP A 117 -5.43 -9.33 18.63
CA ASP A 117 -5.51 -9.74 20.03
C ASP A 117 -4.75 -8.77 20.95
N ILE A 118 -4.94 -8.91 22.26
CA ILE A 118 -4.25 -8.16 23.31
C ILE A 118 -3.39 -9.14 24.09
N ASN A 119 -2.09 -8.86 24.19
CA ASN A 119 -1.16 -9.68 24.96
C ASN A 119 -0.40 -8.81 25.97
N ASN A 120 -0.66 -9.05 27.25
CA ASN A 120 -0.10 -8.29 28.38
C ASN A 120 -0.30 -6.77 28.22
N ASP A 121 0.76 -6.05 27.85
CA ASP A 121 0.84 -4.60 27.70
C ASP A 121 0.87 -4.13 26.23
N LYS A 122 0.62 -5.05 25.28
CA LYS A 122 0.72 -4.81 23.83
C LYS A 122 -0.49 -5.33 23.07
N TRP A 123 -0.89 -4.59 22.06
CA TRP A 123 -1.80 -5.08 21.03
C TRP A 123 -1.02 -5.78 19.92
N VAL A 124 -1.51 -6.95 19.52
CA VAL A 124 -1.05 -7.65 18.31
C VAL A 124 -1.86 -7.12 17.14
N VAL A 125 -1.17 -6.50 16.18
CA VAL A 125 -1.79 -5.85 15.03
C VAL A 125 -1.51 -6.67 13.77
N GLU A 126 -2.57 -6.94 13.01
CA GLU A 126 -2.50 -7.56 11.69
C GLU A 126 -2.22 -6.48 10.63
N ILE A 127 -1.06 -6.60 9.97
CA ILE A 127 -0.58 -5.65 8.95
C ILE A 127 -0.41 -6.34 7.59
N GLY A 128 -0.54 -7.66 7.50
CA GLY A 128 -0.26 -8.41 6.26
C GLY A 128 1.24 -8.63 5.98
N SER A 129 2.10 -8.38 6.97
CA SER A 129 3.52 -8.74 6.96
C SER A 129 3.73 -10.25 7.25
N TYR A 130 4.94 -10.75 6.98
CA TYR A 130 5.39 -12.04 7.52
C TYR A 130 5.76 -11.93 9.01
N CYS A 131 6.17 -10.74 9.45
CA CYS A 131 6.50 -10.44 10.83
C CYS A 131 5.27 -10.09 11.66
N ARG A 132 5.36 -10.35 12.96
CA ARG A 132 4.39 -9.87 13.94
C ARG A 132 4.56 -8.37 14.11
N ALA A 133 3.45 -7.65 14.21
CA ALA A 133 3.43 -6.24 14.54
C ALA A 133 2.82 -6.02 15.92
N LEU A 134 3.52 -5.26 16.76
CA LEU A 134 3.16 -5.02 18.15
C LEU A 134 3.01 -3.52 18.38
N LEU A 135 1.94 -3.13 19.07
CA LEU A 135 1.70 -1.76 19.53
C LEU A 135 1.66 -1.77 21.05
N SER A 136 2.62 -1.12 21.72
CA SER A 136 2.58 -1.01 23.18
C SER A 136 1.64 0.10 23.64
N ILE A 137 1.01 -0.07 24.80
CA ILE A 137 0.25 0.98 25.50
C ILE A 137 1.07 2.26 25.77
N THR A 138 2.39 2.12 25.89
CA THR A 138 3.32 3.24 26.08
C THR A 138 3.53 4.06 24.80
N GLN A 139 3.26 3.47 23.63
CA GLN A 139 3.47 4.06 22.31
C GLN A 139 2.17 4.65 21.73
N THR A 140 1.08 4.59 22.49
CA THR A 140 -0.24 5.07 22.10
C THR A 140 -0.63 6.36 22.82
N ASN A 141 -1.26 7.26 22.08
CA ASN A 141 -1.86 8.48 22.61
C ASN A 141 -3.25 8.20 23.20
N ILE A 142 -3.27 7.81 24.48
CA ILE A 142 -4.51 7.49 25.20
C ILE A 142 -4.99 8.67 26.06
N SER A 143 -4.13 9.67 26.31
CA SER A 143 -4.46 10.82 27.17
C SER A 143 -4.75 12.07 26.35
N LEU A 144 -5.95 12.61 26.54
CA LEU A 144 -6.42 13.91 26.03
C LEU A 144 -5.51 15.08 26.48
N PHE A 145 -4.85 14.93 27.64
CA PHE A 145 -3.92 15.91 28.21
C PHE A 145 -2.57 15.25 28.51
N SER A 146 -1.58 15.47 27.64
CA SER A 146 -0.14 15.35 27.92
C SER A 146 0.38 14.03 28.53
N GLN A 147 1.70 13.97 28.71
CA GLN A 147 2.47 12.79 29.13
C GLN A 147 2.16 12.39 30.58
N ARG A 148 1.15 11.54 30.77
CA ARG A 148 0.88 10.85 32.03
C ARG A 148 1.68 9.55 32.12
N ILE A 149 2.19 9.23 33.30
CA ILE A 149 2.78 7.92 33.60
C ILE A 149 1.67 6.86 33.53
N ARG A 150 1.87 5.83 32.71
CA ARG A 150 0.92 4.73 32.56
C ARG A 150 0.91 3.87 33.84
N LEU A 151 -0.28 3.64 34.38
CA LEU A 151 -0.50 2.85 35.58
C LEU A 151 -1.03 1.45 35.24
N TYR A 152 -1.00 0.52 36.18
CA TYR A 152 -1.52 -0.84 36.00
C TYR A 152 -3.02 -0.85 35.61
N ASN A 153 -3.81 0.09 36.12
CA ASN A 153 -5.20 0.26 35.71
C ASN A 153 -5.36 0.58 34.22
N ASP A 154 -4.37 1.25 33.60
CA ASP A 154 -4.42 1.54 32.17
C ASP A 154 -4.23 0.26 31.34
N VAL A 155 -3.44 -0.71 31.85
CA VAL A 155 -3.26 -2.03 31.24
C VAL A 155 -4.56 -2.84 31.28
N ILE A 156 -5.26 -2.83 32.42
CA ILE A 156 -6.58 -3.47 32.54
C ILE A 156 -7.59 -2.84 31.57
N ASN A 157 -7.55 -1.51 31.43
CA ASN A 157 -8.45 -0.76 30.55
C ASN A 157 -8.05 -0.76 29.07
N MET A 158 -7.03 -1.54 28.66
CA MET A 158 -6.59 -1.59 27.26
C MET A 158 -7.69 -1.99 26.29
N ILE A 159 -8.58 -2.89 26.70
CA ILE A 159 -9.70 -3.36 25.89
C ILE A 159 -10.72 -2.25 25.57
N ASN A 160 -10.80 -1.21 26.42
CA ASN A 160 -11.71 -0.09 26.19
C ASN A 160 -11.16 0.89 25.14
N ILE A 161 -9.83 0.94 24.98
CA ILE A 161 -9.15 1.79 24.00
C ILE A 161 -9.27 1.18 22.61
N TYR A 162 -8.86 -0.08 22.51
CA TYR A 162 -8.70 -0.82 21.27
C TYR A 162 -9.22 -2.23 21.45
N LYS A 163 -10.34 -2.53 20.80
CA LYS A 163 -10.99 -3.83 20.83
C LYS A 163 -10.45 -4.75 19.73
N PRO A 164 -10.48 -6.07 19.91
CA PRO A 164 -10.25 -7.00 18.82
C PRO A 164 -11.16 -6.66 17.62
N ASN A 165 -10.58 -6.69 16.43
CA ASN A 165 -11.16 -6.27 15.16
C ASN A 165 -11.28 -4.76 14.90
N ASP A 166 -10.91 -3.89 15.84
CA ASP A 166 -10.79 -2.46 15.53
C ASP A 166 -9.68 -2.24 14.49
N VAL A 167 -9.91 -1.27 13.59
CA VAL A 167 -8.93 -0.86 12.58
C VAL A 167 -8.23 0.40 13.07
N ILE A 168 -6.90 0.44 12.91
CA ILE A 168 -6.06 1.53 13.39
C ILE A 168 -5.13 2.03 12.28
N ALA A 169 -4.89 3.34 12.27
CA ALA A 169 -3.76 3.95 11.55
C ALA A 169 -2.57 4.05 12.51
N CYS A 170 -1.40 3.60 12.07
CA CYS A 170 -0.19 3.57 12.88
C CYS A 170 1.06 3.77 12.02
N GLU A 171 2.16 4.14 12.66
CA GLU A 171 3.46 4.31 12.00
C GLU A 171 4.49 3.33 12.57
N VAL A 172 5.37 2.81 11.71
CA VAL A 172 6.47 1.95 12.13
C VAL A 172 7.51 2.78 12.90
N GLN A 173 7.63 2.53 14.20
CA GLN A 173 8.62 3.21 15.03
C GLN A 173 10.02 2.62 14.83
N ARG A 174 10.11 1.28 14.87
CA ARG A 174 11.36 0.54 14.75
C ARG A 174 11.06 -0.92 14.41
N ILE A 175 12.07 -1.58 13.86
CA ILE A 175 12.04 -3.01 13.58
C ILE A 175 13.10 -3.66 14.48
N LEU A 176 12.70 -4.69 15.23
CA LEU A 176 13.61 -5.44 16.11
C LEU A 176 14.51 -6.36 15.28
N THR A 177 15.60 -6.85 15.88
CA THR A 177 16.53 -7.81 15.24
C THR A 177 15.84 -9.08 14.76
N ASP A 178 14.79 -9.49 15.47
CA ASP A 178 13.99 -10.68 15.15
C ASP A 178 12.96 -10.41 14.01
N GLY A 179 13.00 -9.21 13.41
CA GLY A 179 12.06 -8.76 12.39
C GLY A 179 10.72 -8.25 12.93
N CYS A 180 10.45 -8.37 14.24
CA CYS A 180 9.21 -7.90 14.83
C CYS A 180 9.06 -6.38 14.66
N ILE A 181 7.92 -5.96 14.13
CA ILE A 181 7.62 -4.55 13.81
C ILE A 181 6.99 -3.90 15.04
N VAL A 182 7.61 -2.83 15.53
CA VAL A 182 7.09 -2.07 16.66
C VAL A 182 6.42 -0.80 16.14
N LEU A 183 5.14 -0.66 16.45
CA LEU A 183 4.27 0.40 15.97
C LEU A 183 4.11 1.48 17.03
N HIS A 184 3.70 2.67 16.59
CA HIS A 184 3.29 3.73 17.48
C HIS A 184 2.16 4.58 16.88
N THR A 185 1.38 5.23 17.74
CA THR A 185 0.29 6.12 17.36
C THR A 185 0.41 7.46 18.10
N ARG A 186 1.60 8.06 18.08
CA ARG A 186 1.92 9.29 18.82
C ARG A 186 1.44 10.58 18.16
N SER A 187 0.93 10.53 16.94
CA SER A 187 0.32 11.70 16.28
C SER A 187 -1.20 11.64 16.43
N SER A 188 -1.86 12.79 16.58
CA SER A 188 -3.33 12.93 16.56
C SER A 188 -3.96 12.57 15.20
N ILE A 189 -3.12 12.35 14.19
CA ILE A 189 -3.52 11.84 12.87
C ILE A 189 -3.65 10.31 12.89
N TYR A 190 -3.02 9.65 13.87
CA TYR A 190 -2.99 8.19 14.02
C TYR A 190 -3.91 7.76 15.17
N GLY A 191 -4.38 6.53 15.12
CA GLY A 191 -5.27 5.98 16.14
C GLY A 191 -6.40 5.14 15.56
N LYS A 192 -7.50 5.03 16.31
CA LYS A 192 -8.68 4.27 15.91
C LYS A 192 -9.33 4.89 14.68
N LEU A 193 -9.58 4.07 13.66
CA LEU A 193 -10.31 4.45 12.47
C LEU A 193 -11.77 3.99 12.61
N SER A 194 -12.70 4.91 12.39
CA SER A 194 -14.14 4.68 12.44
C SER A 194 -14.82 5.25 11.19
N ASN A 195 -16.10 4.94 11.00
CA ASN A 195 -16.95 5.51 9.94
C ASN A 195 -16.38 5.35 8.51
N GLY A 196 -15.89 4.14 8.21
CA GLY A 196 -15.26 3.84 6.93
C GLY A 196 -15.22 2.35 6.61
N ILE A 197 -14.51 2.04 5.53
CA ILE A 197 -14.30 0.69 5.02
C ILE A 197 -12.81 0.41 4.84
N LEU A 198 -12.41 -0.82 5.14
CA LEU A 198 -11.07 -1.34 4.90
C LEU A 198 -11.05 -2.11 3.58
N ILE A 199 -10.07 -1.81 2.72
CA ILE A 199 -9.80 -2.54 1.49
C ILE A 199 -8.36 -3.04 1.56
N THR A 200 -8.17 -4.31 1.21
CA THR A 200 -6.84 -4.91 1.10
C THR A 200 -6.46 -5.04 -0.36
N VAL A 201 -5.31 -4.48 -0.72
CA VAL A 201 -4.67 -4.59 -2.03
C VAL A 201 -3.26 -5.16 -1.87
N PRO A 202 -2.67 -5.73 -2.94
CA PRO A 202 -1.25 -6.07 -2.92
C PRO A 202 -0.39 -4.84 -2.61
N GLN A 203 0.52 -4.97 -1.65
CA GLN A 203 1.40 -3.87 -1.22
C GLN A 203 2.25 -3.28 -2.35
N THR A 204 2.59 -4.08 -3.38
CA THR A 204 3.41 -3.64 -4.52
C THR A 204 2.76 -2.54 -5.33
N LEU A 205 1.42 -2.42 -5.26
CA LEU A 205 0.67 -1.39 -5.96
C LEU A 205 0.66 -0.06 -5.21
N VAL A 206 0.96 -0.05 -3.90
CA VAL A 206 1.00 1.17 -3.11
C VAL A 206 2.40 1.75 -3.18
N GLN A 207 2.56 2.81 -3.97
CA GLN A 207 3.85 3.48 -4.08
C GLN A 207 4.08 4.45 -2.92
N ASN A 208 5.35 4.69 -2.61
CA ASN A 208 5.69 5.70 -1.61
C ASN A 208 5.41 7.11 -2.14
N GLN A 209 4.62 7.89 -1.39
CA GLN A 209 4.20 9.24 -1.75
C GLN A 209 4.52 10.22 -0.63
N LYS A 210 4.57 11.52 -0.95
CA LYS A 210 4.79 12.57 0.07
C LYS A 210 3.69 12.61 1.12
N LYS A 211 2.46 12.24 0.75
CA LYS A 211 1.29 12.20 1.62
C LYS A 211 0.52 10.92 1.34
N HIS A 212 0.35 10.12 2.40
CA HIS A 212 -0.45 8.89 2.37
C HIS A 212 -1.90 9.10 2.86
N ILE A 213 -2.21 10.31 3.35
CA ILE A 213 -3.55 10.71 3.78
C ILE A 213 -4.01 11.82 2.85
N PHE A 214 -5.17 11.62 2.23
CA PHE A 214 -5.74 12.57 1.29
C PHE A 214 -7.24 12.73 1.52
N VAL A 215 -7.74 13.96 1.38
CA VAL A 215 -9.17 14.27 1.44
C VAL A 215 -9.59 14.74 0.06
N PHE A 216 -10.48 13.98 -0.57
CA PHE A 216 -11.03 14.32 -1.87
C PHE A 216 -12.06 15.46 -1.75
N PRO A 217 -12.27 16.23 -2.82
CA PRO A 217 -13.31 17.27 -2.88
C PRO A 217 -14.74 16.75 -2.66
N CYS A 218 -14.95 15.43 -2.76
CA CYS A 218 -16.24 14.77 -2.59
C CYS A 218 -16.55 14.37 -1.13
N ASN A 219 -15.91 15.03 -0.16
CA ASN A 219 -16.01 14.74 1.28
C ASN A 219 -15.70 13.26 1.60
N VAL A 220 -14.65 12.72 1.00
CA VAL A 220 -14.13 11.38 1.33
C VAL A 220 -12.66 11.48 1.68
N GLN A 221 -12.27 10.88 2.78
CA GLN A 221 -10.88 10.74 3.20
C GLN A 221 -10.37 9.34 2.91
N ILE A 222 -9.17 9.25 2.35
CA ILE A 222 -8.45 8.01 2.10
C ILE A 222 -7.13 8.00 2.89
N ILE A 223 -6.80 6.84 3.43
CA ILE A 223 -5.51 6.53 4.04
C ILE A 223 -4.92 5.35 3.28
N LEU A 224 -3.82 5.59 2.57
CA LEU A 224 -3.08 4.58 1.84
C LEU A 224 -2.00 4.01 2.77
N GLY A 225 -2.24 2.83 3.34
CA GLY A 225 -1.21 2.12 4.09
C GLY A 225 -0.20 1.48 3.15
N MET A 226 1.10 1.64 3.44
CA MET A 226 2.19 1.04 2.65
C MET A 226 2.18 -0.49 2.64
N ASN A 227 1.48 -1.11 3.58
CA ASN A 227 1.21 -2.54 3.61
C ASN A 227 0.12 -3.01 2.64
N GLY A 228 -0.49 -2.10 1.86
CA GLY A 228 -1.62 -2.41 0.99
C GLY A 228 -2.97 -2.42 1.71
N PHE A 229 -3.04 -2.00 2.97
CA PHE A 229 -4.31 -1.82 3.66
C PHE A 229 -4.75 -0.37 3.49
N ILE A 230 -5.87 -0.18 2.81
CA ILE A 230 -6.40 1.13 2.46
C ILE A 230 -7.69 1.37 3.25
N TRP A 231 -7.75 2.49 3.94
CA TRP A 231 -8.95 2.92 4.66
C TRP A 231 -9.63 4.06 3.91
N ILE A 232 -10.94 3.93 3.68
CA ILE A 232 -11.78 4.97 3.07
C ILE A 232 -12.87 5.34 4.06
N SER A 233 -12.97 6.61 4.41
CA SER A 233 -13.91 7.11 5.42
C SER A 233 -14.47 8.48 5.05
N SER A 234 -15.52 8.89 5.75
CA SER A 234 -15.87 10.30 5.80
C SER A 234 -14.72 11.08 6.46
N PRO A 235 -14.38 12.30 5.99
CA PRO A 235 -13.33 13.10 6.59
C PRO A 235 -13.63 13.37 8.06
N ILE A 236 -12.61 13.19 8.89
CA ILE A 236 -12.68 13.54 10.31
C ILE A 236 -12.92 15.05 10.39
N LYS A 237 -14.07 15.45 10.97
CA LYS A 237 -14.37 16.85 11.26
C LYS A 237 -13.45 17.32 12.38
N LYS A 238 -12.23 17.73 12.05
CA LYS A 238 -11.36 18.42 13.01
C LYS A 238 -11.94 19.79 13.29
N SER A 239 -12.19 20.11 14.56
CA SER A 239 -12.44 21.49 14.96
C SER A 239 -11.22 22.32 14.53
N LYS A 240 -11.44 23.48 13.89
CA LYS A 240 -10.38 24.26 13.23
C LYS A 240 -9.38 24.91 14.21
N ASP A 241 -9.62 24.82 15.52
CA ASP A 241 -8.94 25.64 16.54
C ASP A 241 -8.10 24.86 17.55
N THR A 242 -7.83 23.58 17.31
CA THR A 242 -7.07 22.76 18.25
C THR A 242 -5.64 22.57 17.74
N ASN A 243 -4.67 23.03 18.53
CA ASN A 243 -3.26 22.64 18.47
C ASN A 243 -3.09 21.20 17.94
N PRO A 244 -2.02 20.87 17.20
CA PRO A 244 -1.77 19.50 16.74
C PRO A 244 -1.71 18.45 17.88
N ASN A 245 -1.58 18.90 19.14
CA ASN A 245 -1.60 18.10 20.36
C ASN A 245 -2.94 18.11 21.12
N SER A 246 -3.90 18.97 20.77
CA SER A 246 -5.24 18.92 21.37
C SER A 246 -6.08 17.92 20.60
N ILE A 247 -6.40 16.86 21.31
CA ILE A 247 -7.24 15.77 20.88
C ILE A 247 -8.68 16.21 21.18
N ASP A 248 -9.55 16.20 20.17
CA ASP A 248 -10.96 16.57 20.31
C ASP A 248 -11.60 15.77 21.47
N GLU A 249 -12.31 16.46 22.37
CA GLU A 249 -12.96 15.92 23.59
C GLU A 249 -13.98 14.79 23.31
N ASN A 250 -14.25 14.47 22.03
CA ASN A 250 -15.24 13.50 21.58
C ASN A 250 -14.68 12.11 21.23
N ILE A 251 -13.49 11.71 21.74
CA ILE A 251 -13.02 10.31 21.61
C ILE A 251 -13.87 9.32 22.44
N GLU A 252 -14.72 9.81 23.36
CA GLU A 252 -15.60 8.94 24.16
C GLU A 252 -16.79 8.33 23.41
N GLY A 253 -16.96 8.63 22.12
CA GLY A 253 -17.97 7.97 21.31
C GLY A 253 -17.38 6.98 20.32
N ASN A 254 -17.54 5.68 20.56
CA ASN A 254 -17.87 4.75 19.46
C ASN A 254 -19.26 5.10 18.87
N LYS A 255 -19.56 6.39 18.69
CA LYS A 255 -20.78 6.87 18.07
C LYS A 255 -20.50 6.84 16.58
N PHE A 256 -21.12 5.87 15.92
CA PHE A 256 -21.27 5.91 14.48
C PHE A 256 -21.89 7.26 14.12
N GLU A 257 -21.16 8.09 13.37
CA GLU A 257 -21.74 9.32 12.87
C GLU A 257 -22.70 8.95 11.74
N GLU A 258 -23.83 9.64 11.67
CA GLU A 258 -24.72 9.53 10.52
C GLU A 258 -24.04 10.16 9.31
N VAL A 259 -23.46 9.30 8.47
CA VAL A 259 -22.87 9.68 7.18
C VAL A 259 -23.99 9.78 6.13
N ASP A 260 -24.04 10.92 5.44
CA ASP A 260 -24.97 11.21 4.34
C ASP A 260 -24.88 10.17 3.21
N ASP A 261 -26.01 9.90 2.55
CA ASP A 261 -26.11 8.87 1.50
C ASP A 261 -25.20 9.20 0.31
N THR A 262 -25.04 10.49 -0.03
CA THR A 262 -24.13 10.90 -1.10
C THR A 262 -22.68 10.54 -0.78
N THR A 263 -22.26 10.70 0.47
CA THR A 263 -20.91 10.39 0.93
C THR A 263 -20.70 8.88 0.94
N ARG A 264 -21.69 8.10 1.39
CA ARG A 264 -21.65 6.62 1.31
C ARG A 264 -21.53 6.12 -0.13
N LYS A 265 -22.25 6.76 -1.06
CA LYS A 265 -22.15 6.47 -2.49
C LYS A 265 -20.74 6.75 -3.02
N ASN A 266 -20.15 7.88 -2.65
CA ASN A 266 -18.79 8.26 -3.06
C ASN A 266 -17.73 7.30 -2.50
N ILE A 267 -17.85 6.89 -1.23
CA ILE A 267 -17.00 5.88 -0.60
C ILE A 267 -17.06 4.56 -1.39
N SER A 268 -18.26 4.15 -1.79
CA SER A 268 -18.48 2.92 -2.57
C SER A 268 -17.85 2.99 -3.97
N ILE A 269 -17.96 4.14 -4.64
CA ILE A 269 -17.35 4.37 -5.96
C ILE A 269 -15.82 4.31 -5.85
N ILE A 270 -15.22 5.03 -4.90
CA ILE A 270 -13.77 5.03 -4.69
C ILE A 270 -13.28 3.61 -4.34
N SER A 271 -14.02 2.89 -3.49
CA SER A 271 -13.74 1.48 -3.18
C SER A 271 -13.65 0.61 -4.43
N ASN A 272 -14.62 0.76 -5.33
CA ASN A 272 -14.66 -0.02 -6.55
C ASN A 272 -13.55 0.39 -7.53
N ILE A 273 -13.19 1.68 -7.61
CA ILE A 273 -12.02 2.16 -8.39
C ILE A 273 -10.73 1.53 -7.87
N ILE A 274 -10.54 1.43 -6.56
CA ILE A 274 -9.34 0.83 -5.98
C ILE A 274 -9.27 -0.68 -6.27
N LYS A 275 -10.41 -1.38 -6.13
CA LYS A 275 -10.51 -2.80 -6.51
C LYS A 275 -10.23 -3.01 -8.00
N LEU A 276 -10.69 -2.08 -8.84
CA LEU A 276 -10.40 -2.07 -10.27
C LEU A 276 -8.90 -1.96 -10.52
N LEU A 277 -8.24 -0.92 -9.98
CA LEU A 277 -6.79 -0.73 -10.14
C LEU A 277 -6.00 -1.94 -9.64
N ALA A 278 -6.45 -2.54 -8.53
CA ALA A 278 -5.83 -3.74 -7.98
C ALA A 278 -5.96 -4.96 -8.90
N LYS A 279 -7.09 -5.11 -9.60
CA LYS A 279 -7.33 -6.20 -10.55
C LYS A 279 -6.39 -6.13 -11.77
N TYR A 280 -6.12 -4.93 -12.27
CA TYR A 280 -5.24 -4.70 -13.43
C TYR A 280 -3.78 -4.45 -13.05
N HIS A 281 -3.39 -4.66 -11.79
CA HIS A 281 -2.02 -4.46 -11.31
C HIS A 281 -1.44 -3.05 -11.56
N ILE A 282 -2.30 -2.03 -11.57
CA ILE A 282 -1.87 -0.64 -11.75
C ILE A 282 -1.52 -0.02 -10.41
N ASN A 283 -0.43 0.76 -10.41
CA ASN A 283 0.02 1.49 -9.23
C ASN A 283 -1.05 2.49 -8.75
N ILE A 284 -1.34 2.45 -7.46
CA ILE A 284 -2.38 3.25 -6.82
C ILE A 284 -1.78 4.59 -6.37
N ASN A 285 -2.32 5.69 -6.91
CA ASN A 285 -1.99 7.06 -6.52
C ASN A 285 -3.30 7.86 -6.36
N TYR A 286 -3.37 8.76 -5.39
CA TYR A 286 -4.52 9.66 -5.20
C TYR A 286 -4.85 10.48 -6.45
N ASP A 287 -3.88 10.87 -7.28
CA ASP A 287 -4.12 11.59 -8.55
C ASP A 287 -4.91 10.73 -9.54
N ILE A 288 -4.56 9.45 -9.64
CA ILE A 288 -5.18 8.47 -10.54
C ILE A 288 -6.63 8.24 -10.11
N ILE A 289 -6.83 7.99 -8.81
CA ILE A 289 -8.16 7.82 -8.23
C ILE A 289 -9.01 9.06 -8.50
N THR A 290 -8.45 10.28 -8.32
CA THR A 290 -9.17 11.53 -8.56
C THR A 290 -9.62 11.66 -10.02
N LYS A 291 -8.72 11.38 -10.98
CA LYS A 291 -9.04 11.46 -12.42
C LYS A 291 -10.16 10.48 -12.81
N ILE A 292 -10.03 9.22 -12.40
CA ILE A 292 -11.04 8.18 -12.70
C ILE A 292 -12.37 8.54 -12.03
N TYR A 293 -12.34 9.02 -10.79
CA TYR A 293 -13.53 9.46 -10.07
C TYR A 293 -14.25 10.62 -10.77
N MET A 294 -13.52 11.63 -11.25
CA MET A 294 -14.10 12.75 -11.98
C MET A 294 -14.74 12.29 -13.29
N GLN A 295 -14.05 11.44 -14.06
CA GLN A 295 -14.57 10.88 -15.31
C GLN A 295 -15.84 10.04 -15.07
N TYR A 296 -15.86 9.27 -13.98
CA TYR A 296 -17.01 8.45 -13.62
C TYR A 296 -18.22 9.31 -13.20
N THR A 297 -17.98 10.38 -12.45
CA THR A 297 -19.03 11.28 -11.93
C THR A 297 -19.66 12.14 -13.03
N SER A 298 -18.92 12.46 -14.09
CA SER A 298 -19.46 13.15 -15.27
C SER A 298 -20.60 12.38 -15.95
N ASN A 299 -20.61 11.05 -15.83
CA ASN A 299 -21.64 10.19 -16.41
C ASN A 299 -22.78 9.96 -15.40
N LYS A 300 -23.82 10.81 -15.46
CA LYS A 300 -24.96 10.81 -14.52
C LYS A 300 -25.77 9.51 -14.47
N SER A 301 -25.68 8.63 -15.47
CA SER A 301 -26.44 7.37 -15.56
C SER A 301 -25.82 6.20 -14.78
N ASN A 302 -24.63 6.36 -14.22
CA ASN A 302 -23.89 5.24 -13.67
C ASN A 302 -24.31 4.89 -12.23
N THR A 303 -24.68 3.63 -12.01
CA THR A 303 -24.81 3.06 -10.66
C THR A 303 -23.45 2.75 -10.06
N PRO A 304 -23.23 2.79 -8.74
CA PRO A 304 -21.90 2.53 -8.15
C PRO A 304 -21.30 1.16 -8.51
N SER A 305 -22.14 0.15 -8.77
CA SER A 305 -21.72 -1.19 -9.16
C SER A 305 -21.34 -1.31 -10.64
N TYR A 306 -21.68 -0.32 -11.48
CA TYR A 306 -21.48 -0.38 -12.93
C TYR A 306 -19.99 -0.48 -13.30
N ILE A 307 -19.11 0.18 -12.53
CA ILE A 307 -17.66 0.15 -12.72
C ILE A 307 -17.01 -1.24 -12.55
N LEU A 308 -17.67 -2.16 -11.85
CA LEU A 308 -17.15 -3.52 -11.63
C LEU A 308 -17.43 -4.46 -12.81
N LYS A 309 -18.27 -4.05 -13.78
CA LYS A 309 -18.57 -4.87 -14.95
C LYS A 309 -17.35 -4.90 -15.89
N PRO A 310 -16.88 -6.08 -16.36
CA PRO A 310 -15.66 -6.22 -17.17
C PRO A 310 -15.52 -5.22 -18.33
N TYR A 311 -16.54 -5.13 -19.19
CA TYR A 311 -16.56 -4.22 -20.34
C TYR A 311 -16.40 -2.74 -19.96
N VAL A 312 -17.01 -2.35 -18.84
CA VAL A 312 -16.97 -0.98 -18.34
C VAL A 312 -15.60 -0.70 -17.73
N SER A 313 -15.09 -1.62 -16.92
CA SER A 313 -13.76 -1.53 -16.33
C SER A 313 -12.67 -1.37 -17.39
N ASP A 314 -12.73 -2.16 -18.45
CA ASP A 314 -11.77 -2.11 -19.55
C ASP A 314 -11.84 -0.75 -20.26
N SER A 315 -13.02 -0.28 -20.63
CA SER A 315 -13.20 1.00 -21.32
C SER A 315 -12.67 2.20 -20.51
N TYR A 316 -12.98 2.26 -19.20
CA TYR A 316 -12.46 3.33 -18.34
C TYR A 316 -10.94 3.26 -18.16
N LEU A 317 -10.39 2.04 -18.11
CA LEU A 317 -8.95 1.83 -18.01
C LEU A 317 -8.23 2.26 -19.29
N PHE A 318 -8.75 1.89 -20.46
CA PHE A 318 -8.21 2.30 -21.75
C PHE A 318 -8.26 3.83 -21.92
N SER A 319 -9.38 4.46 -21.57
CA SER A 319 -9.50 5.92 -21.58
C SER A 319 -8.50 6.59 -20.63
N TYR A 320 -8.24 5.97 -19.47
CA TYR A 320 -7.22 6.44 -18.54
C TYR A 320 -5.80 6.30 -19.11
N LEU A 321 -5.46 5.15 -19.70
CA LEU A 321 -4.14 4.89 -20.30
C LEU A 321 -3.86 5.81 -21.50
N GLU A 322 -4.84 6.03 -22.38
CA GLU A 322 -4.73 6.94 -23.52
C GLU A 322 -4.45 8.39 -23.05
N ASN A 323 -5.16 8.85 -22.02
CA ASN A 323 -4.95 10.18 -21.46
C ASN A 323 -3.62 10.33 -20.70
N PHE A 324 -2.99 9.23 -20.30
CA PHE A 324 -1.65 9.23 -19.68
C PHE A 324 -0.51 9.12 -20.70
N THR A 325 -0.81 8.76 -21.94
CA THR A 325 0.16 8.70 -23.04
C THR A 325 0.41 10.03 -23.74
N LYS A 326 -0.46 11.02 -23.55
CA LYS A 326 -0.29 12.42 -24.01
C LYS A 326 0.40 13.27 -22.96
#